data_AF-A0A3C0NVT0-F1
#
_entry.id   AF-A0A3C0NVT0-F1
#
_cell.length_a   1.000
_cell.length_b   1.000
_cell.length_c   1.000
_cell.angle_alpha   90.00
_cell.angle_beta   90.00
_cell.angle_gamma   90.00
#
_symmetry.space_group_name_H-M   'P 1'
#
loop_
_entity.id
_entity.type
_entity.pdbx_description
1 polymer ?
#
loop_
_entity_poly.entity_id
_entity_poly.type
_entity_poly.pdbx_seq_one_letter_code
_entity_poly.pdbx_strand_id
1 'polypeptide(L)'
;LDEIGDMPADLQTRLLRVLSDGQFYRVGGHQPLKVNVRVIAATHQDLEERVKLGLFREDLFHRLNVIRLRLPPLRERREDIPLLTKHF
;
A
#
# COMPACT_ATOMS: atom_id res chain seq x y z
N LEU A 1 4.58 0.04 3.32
CA LEU A 1 4.25 1.30 2.62
C LEU A 1 3.02 1.84 3.29
N ASP A 2 3.19 2.87 4.10
CA ASP A 2 2.06 3.50 4.78
C ASP A 2 1.47 4.60 3.90
N GLU A 3 0.18 4.86 4.07
CA GLU A 3 -0.59 5.87 3.32
C GLU A 3 -0.39 5.81 1.80
N ILE A 4 -0.48 4.60 1.23
CA ILE A 4 -0.26 4.41 -0.21
C ILE A 4 -1.28 5.16 -1.09
N GLY A 5 -2.44 5.53 -0.55
CA GLY A 5 -3.45 6.31 -1.28
C GLY A 5 -3.00 7.73 -1.64
N ASP A 6 -2.06 8.30 -0.88
CA ASP A 6 -1.49 9.63 -1.12
C ASP A 6 -0.29 9.62 -2.07
N MET A 7 0.07 8.45 -2.60
CA MET A 7 1.19 8.30 -3.52
C MET A 7 0.94 9.03 -4.85
N PRO A 8 1.84 9.95 -5.27
CA PRO A 8 1.79 10.57 -6.59
C PRO A 8 1.84 9.56 -7.74
N ALA A 9 1.22 9.89 -8.88
CA ALA A 9 1.06 8.97 -10.01
C ALA A 9 2.39 8.46 -10.59
N ASP A 10 3.46 9.27 -10.59
CA ASP A 10 4.78 8.87 -11.06
C ASP A 10 5.43 7.81 -10.15
N LEU A 11 5.21 7.91 -8.84
CA LEU A 11 5.65 6.90 -7.87
C LEU A 11 4.81 5.62 -7.99
N GLN A 12 3.51 5.73 -8.28
CA GLN A 12 2.66 4.55 -8.52
C GLN A 12 3.20 3.71 -9.69
N THR A 13 3.64 4.34 -10.79
CA THR A 13 4.26 3.64 -11.93
C THR A 13 5.57 2.95 -11.55
N ARG A 14 6.40 3.57 -10.70
CA ARG A 14 7.65 2.95 -10.23
C ARG A 14 7.37 1.74 -9.34
N LEU A 15 6.42 1.86 -8.42
CA LEU A 15 6.02 0.75 -7.55
C LEU A 15 5.43 -0.40 -8.37
N LEU A 16 4.62 -0.10 -9.38
CA LEU A 16 4.07 -1.10 -10.30
C LEU A 16 5.19 -1.92 -10.96
N ARG A 17 6.27 -1.28 -11.44
CA ARG A 17 7.44 -1.98 -12.00
C ARG A 17 8.15 -2.88 -10.98
N VAL A 18 8.30 -2.43 -9.74
CA VAL A 18 8.88 -3.26 -8.66
C VAL A 18 8.03 -4.51 -8.44
N LEU A 19 6.70 -4.35 -8.38
CA LEU A 19 5.77 -5.46 -8.18
C LEU A 19 5.67 -6.38 -9.42
N SER A 20 5.98 -5.88 -10.62
CA SER A 20 5.90 -6.63 -11.88
C SER A 20 7.17 -7.40 -12.17
N ASP A 21 8.29 -6.70 -12.17
CA ASP A 21 9.55 -7.16 -12.75
C ASP A 21 10.60 -7.47 -11.68
N GLY A 22 10.27 -7.21 -10.40
CA GLY A 22 11.21 -7.32 -9.29
C GLY A 22 12.38 -6.35 -9.44
N GLN A 23 12.20 -5.23 -10.14
CA GLN A 23 13.28 -4.32 -10.51
C GLN A 23 12.91 -2.85 -10.30
N PHE A 24 13.92 -2.04 -9.98
CA PHE A 24 13.79 -0.57 -9.94
C PHE A 24 15.07 0.14 -10.37
N TYR A 25 14.94 1.44 -10.62
CA TYR A 25 16.05 2.35 -10.90
C TYR A 25 16.24 3.28 -9.71
N ARG A 26 17.49 3.50 -9.32
CA ARG A 26 17.83 4.58 -8.38
C ARG A 26 17.55 5.94 -9.04
N VAL A 27 17.30 6.96 -8.23
CA VAL A 27 17.19 8.33 -8.75
C VAL A 27 18.51 8.71 -9.43
N GLY A 28 18.44 9.11 -10.70
CA GLY A 28 19.62 9.38 -11.53
C GLY A 28 20.39 8.13 -12.01
N GLY A 29 19.90 6.92 -11.69
CA GLY A 29 20.52 5.67 -12.12
C GLY A 29 19.97 5.20 -13.47
N HIS A 30 20.87 4.71 -14.34
CA HIS A 30 20.51 4.19 -15.66
C HIS A 30 20.44 2.66 -15.72
N GLN A 31 20.83 1.96 -14.65
CA GLN A 31 20.82 0.49 -14.59
C GLN A 31 19.71 0.01 -13.63
N PRO A 32 18.90 -0.99 -14.05
CA PRO A 32 17.91 -1.60 -13.16
C PRO A 32 18.59 -2.50 -12.12
N LEU A 33 18.09 -2.46 -10.89
CA LEU A 33 18.50 -3.34 -9.80
C LEU A 33 17.41 -4.37 -9.54
N LYS A 34 17.76 -5.65 -9.58
CA LYS A 34 16.88 -6.76 -9.19
C LYS A 34 16.79 -6.87 -7.68
N VAL A 35 15.58 -7.07 -7.17
CA VAL A 35 15.32 -7.26 -5.73
C VAL A 35 14.29 -8.35 -5.51
N ASN A 36 14.41 -9.02 -4.37
CA ASN A 36 13.40 -9.92 -3.83
C ASN A 36 12.85 -9.30 -2.55
N VAL A 37 11.66 -8.72 -2.63
CA VAL A 37 11.02 -8.00 -1.52
C VAL A 37 9.58 -8.42 -1.36
N ARG A 38 9.11 -8.50 -0.12
CA ARG A 38 7.70 -8.63 0.21
C ARG A 38 7.13 -7.24 0.46
N VAL A 39 6.07 -6.88 -0.25
CA VAL A 39 5.40 -5.59 -0.10
C VAL A 39 4.18 -5.75 0.80
N ILE A 40 4.10 -4.90 1.82
CA ILE A 40 2.92 -4.72 2.67
C ILE A 40 2.55 -3.24 2.60
N ALA A 41 1.29 -2.95 2.29
CA ALA A 41 0.79 -1.60 2.16
C ALA A 41 -0.39 -1.36 3.13
N ALA A 42 -0.51 -0.12 3.59
CA ALA A 42 -1.61 0.36 4.42
C ALA A 42 -2.08 1.72 3.90
N THR A 43 -3.35 2.03 4.14
CA THR A 43 -3.99 3.30 3.77
C THR A 43 -5.28 3.46 4.57
N HIS A 44 -5.57 4.68 5.01
CA HIS A 44 -6.88 5.03 5.56
C HIS A 44 -7.92 5.37 4.48
N GLN A 45 -7.48 5.60 3.24
CA GLN A 45 -8.34 6.00 2.13
C GLN A 45 -8.94 4.79 1.40
N ASP A 46 -10.13 4.96 0.83
CA ASP A 46 -10.75 3.97 -0.04
C ASP A 46 -10.09 3.99 -1.44
N LEU A 47 -9.30 2.96 -1.72
CA LEU A 47 -8.61 2.86 -3.01
C LEU A 47 -9.57 2.58 -4.17
N GLU A 48 -10.71 1.91 -3.95
CA GLU A 48 -11.68 1.65 -5.02
C GLU A 48 -12.31 2.96 -5.50
N GLU A 49 -12.63 3.86 -4.58
CA GLU A 49 -13.11 5.20 -4.90
C GLU A 49 -12.01 6.03 -5.60
N ARG A 50 -10.77 5.98 -5.11
CA ARG A 50 -9.67 6.71 -5.75
C ARG A 50 -9.35 6.22 -7.16
N VAL A 51 -9.52 4.93 -7.43
CA VAL A 51 -9.43 4.38 -8.80
C VAL A 51 -10.53 4.96 -9.68
N LYS A 52 -11.78 5.00 -9.20
CA LYS A 52 -12.90 5.61 -9.95
C LYS A 52 -12.68 7.09 -10.24
N LEU A 53 -12.03 7.82 -9.33
CA LEU A 53 -11.67 9.23 -9.47
C LEU A 53 -10.41 9.46 -10.33
N GLY A 54 -9.74 8.39 -10.79
CA GLY A 54 -8.49 8.50 -11.56
C GLY A 54 -7.27 8.96 -10.74
N LEU A 55 -7.39 8.99 -9.41
CA LEU A 55 -6.33 9.39 -8.48
C LEU A 55 -5.39 8.24 -8.12
N PHE A 56 -5.84 7.01 -8.34
CA PHE A 56 -5.05 5.81 -8.12
C PHE A 56 -5.15 4.88 -9.33
N ARG A 57 -4.04 4.29 -9.74
CA ARG A 57 -4.03 3.42 -10.92
C ARG A 57 -4.70 2.09 -10.62
N GLU A 58 -5.59 1.69 -11.51
CA GLU A 58 -6.31 0.42 -11.46
C GLU A 58 -5.37 -0.81 -11.47
N ASP A 59 -4.34 -0.78 -12.32
CA ASP A 59 -3.34 -1.86 -12.43
C ASP A 59 -2.55 -2.10 -11.13
N LEU A 60 -2.17 -1.03 -10.44
CA LEU A 60 -1.52 -1.08 -9.15
C LEU A 60 -2.49 -1.57 -8.06
N PHE A 61 -3.74 -1.10 -8.09
CA PHE A 61 -4.77 -1.55 -7.15
C PHE A 61 -4.97 -3.07 -7.21
N HIS A 62 -5.13 -3.63 -8.41
CA HIS A 62 -5.30 -5.08 -8.57
C HIS A 62 -4.10 -5.90 -8.08
N ARG A 63 -2.88 -5.37 -8.20
CA ARG A 63 -1.66 -6.04 -7.70
C ARG A 63 -1.51 -5.99 -6.18
N LEU A 64 -2.01 -4.94 -5.54
CA LEU A 64 -1.98 -4.80 -4.08
C LEU A 64 -3.15 -5.53 -3.43
N ASN A 65 -4.32 -5.52 -4.06
CA ASN A 65 -5.58 -6.03 -3.52
C ASN A 65 -5.74 -7.56 -3.67
N VAL A 66 -4.62 -8.30 -3.63
CA VAL A 66 -4.63 -9.78 -3.63
C VAL A 66 -5.04 -10.32 -2.26
N ILE A 67 -4.52 -9.70 -1.19
CA ILE A 67 -4.90 -9.99 0.20
C ILE A 67 -5.21 -8.67 0.89
N ARG A 68 -6.47 -8.44 1.22
CA ARG A 68 -6.94 -7.25 1.94
C ARG A 68 -7.25 -7.61 3.39
N LEU A 69 -6.59 -6.92 4.31
CA LEU A 69 -6.90 -7.01 5.74
C LEU A 69 -7.57 -5.70 6.18
N ARG A 70 -8.86 -5.78 6.53
CA ARG A 70 -9.56 -4.65 7.16
C ARG A 70 -9.23 -4.62 8.65
N LEU A 71 -8.65 -3.53 9.11
CA LEU A 71 -8.43 -3.29 10.54
C LEU A 71 -9.64 -2.53 11.10
N PRO A 72 -10.50 -3.17 11.92
CA PRO A 72 -11.64 -2.48 12.50
C PRO A 72 -11.19 -1.48 13.57
N PRO A 73 -11.84 -0.32 13.69
CA PRO A 73 -11.56 0.67 14.72
C PRO A 73 -11.90 0.13 16.12
N LEU A 74 -11.29 0.68 17.18
CA LEU A 74 -11.49 0.21 18.55
C LEU A 74 -12.95 0.17 19.02
N ARG A 75 -13.81 1.06 18.48
CA ARG A 75 -15.25 1.06 18.76
C ARG A 75 -15.96 -0.23 18.36
N GLU A 76 -15.43 -0.98 17.39
CA GLU A 76 -15.91 -2.28 16.90
C GLU A 76 -15.26 -3.46 17.64
N ARG A 77 -14.24 -3.22 18.48
CA ARG A 77 -13.49 -4.23 19.25
C ARG A 77 -13.24 -3.75 20.69
N ARG A 78 -14.33 -3.43 21.40
CA ARG A 78 -14.29 -2.86 22.75
C ARG A 78 -13.69 -3.82 23.79
N GLU A 79 -13.77 -5.12 23.53
CA GLU A 79 -13.15 -6.18 24.34
C GLU A 79 -11.62 -6.11 24.39
N ASP A 80 -10.98 -5.48 23.41
CA ASP A 80 -9.53 -5.28 23.40
C ASP A 80 -9.09 -4.16 24.37
N ILE A 81 -10.01 -3.24 24.73
CA ILE A 81 -9.69 -2.04 25.52
C ILE A 81 -9.04 -2.38 26.87
N PRO A 82 -9.60 -3.28 27.70
CA PRO A 82 -8.99 -3.60 29.00
C PRO A 82 -7.58 -4.18 28.90
N LEU A 83 -7.28 -4.95 27.84
CA LEU A 83 -5.94 -5.49 27.60
C LEU A 83 -4.97 -4.40 27.17
N LEU A 84 -5.41 -3.51 26.26
CA LEU A 84 -4.60 -2.39 25.79
C LEU A 84 -4.26 -1.41 26.92
N THR A 85 -5.22 -1.06 27.78
CA THR A 85 -5.00 -0.17 28.95
C THR A 85 -4.12 -0.79 30.04
N LYS A 86 -3.95 -2.11 30.05
CA LYS A 86 -3.01 -2.78 30.97
C LYS A 86 -1.59 -2.82 30.40
N HIS A 87 -1.45 -2.77 29.08
CA HIS A 87 -0.16 -2.86 28.39
C HIS A 87 0.53 -1.50 28.25
N PHE A 88 -0.23 -0.47 27.88
CA PHE A 88 0.21 0.93 27.76
C PHE A 88 -0.07 1.71 29.04
#